data_AF-A0A4D4MCF2-F1
#
_entry.id   AF-A0A4D4MCF2-F1
#
_cell.length_a   1.000
_cell.length_b   1.000
_cell.length_c   1.000
_cell.angle_alpha   90.00
_cell.angle_beta   90.00
_cell.angle_gamma   90.00
#
_symmetry.space_group_name_H-M   'P 1'
#
loop_
_entity.id
_entity.type
_entity.pdbx_description
1 polymer ?
#
loop_
_entity_poly.entity_id
_entity_poly.type
_entity_poly.pdbx_seq_one_letter_code
_entity_poly.pdbx_strand_id
1 'polypeptide(L)'
;MEGANLNHANLNGVSLIETTLRGAQLRDAILRGSTLYQADLTGADLRGADLRNLPGHATRVDVPMLLRARLDRTTKLPAEWAKDPRVRTALEKQGEAETHRHSGLG
;
A
#
# COMPACT_ATOMS: atom_id res chain seq x y z
N MET A 1 15.09 0.51 1.61
CA MET A 1 14.25 1.33 2.49
C MET A 1 13.43 0.44 3.42
N GLU A 2 14.02 -0.66 3.91
CA GLU A 2 13.32 -1.59 4.79
C GLU A 2 13.05 -0.93 6.14
N GLY A 3 11.80 -1.01 6.61
CA GLY A 3 11.35 -0.34 7.84
C GLY A 3 11.43 1.19 7.82
N ALA A 4 11.71 1.81 6.67
CA ALA A 4 11.86 3.26 6.59
C ALA A 4 10.57 3.99 6.93
N ASN A 5 10.66 5.12 7.64
CA ASN A 5 9.52 6.00 7.86
C ASN A 5 9.39 6.99 6.70
N LEU A 6 8.37 6.78 5.87
CA LEU A 6 7.99 7.58 4.71
C LEU A 6 6.52 8.03 4.81
N ASN A 7 5.99 8.11 6.04
CA ASN A 7 4.63 8.59 6.25
C ASN A 7 4.50 10.02 5.72
N HIS A 8 3.39 10.32 5.03
CA HIS A 8 3.11 11.60 4.37
C HIS A 8 4.14 12.01 3.29
N ALA A 9 5.06 11.13 2.90
CA ALA A 9 6.07 11.46 1.89
C ALA A 9 5.42 11.71 0.53
N ASN A 10 5.91 12.72 -0.18
CA ASN A 10 5.57 12.94 -1.58
C ASN A 10 6.52 12.13 -2.47
N LEU A 11 6.05 10.97 -2.93
CA LEU A 11 6.76 10.06 -3.83
C LEU A 11 6.13 10.07 -5.25
N ASN A 12 5.46 11.17 -5.60
CA ASN A 12 4.81 11.32 -6.89
C ASN A 12 5.83 11.24 -8.02
N GLY A 13 5.61 10.33 -8.97
CA GLY A 13 6.50 10.12 -10.13
C GLY A 13 7.85 9.50 -9.80
N VAL A 14 8.10 9.07 -8.55
CA VAL A 14 9.40 8.49 -8.16
C VAL A 14 9.57 7.10 -8.78
N SER A 15 10.78 6.81 -9.24
CA SER A 15 11.18 5.46 -9.64
C SER A 15 11.58 4.66 -8.40
N LEU A 16 10.77 3.66 -8.04
CA LEU A 16 10.99 2.72 -6.94
C LEU A 16 11.23 1.30 -7.48
N ILE A 17 11.79 1.22 -8.69
CA ILE A 17 12.11 -0.03 -9.37
C ILE A 17 13.05 -0.87 -8.51
N GLU A 18 12.74 -2.15 -8.34
CA GLU A 18 13.53 -3.15 -7.59
C GLU A 18 13.87 -2.73 -6.14
N THR A 19 13.09 -1.80 -5.57
CA THR A 19 13.37 -1.26 -4.23
C THR A 19 12.76 -2.16 -3.15
N THR A 20 13.54 -2.47 -2.12
CA THR A 20 13.05 -3.12 -0.90
C THR A 20 12.36 -2.11 0.02
N LEU A 21 11.03 -2.22 0.12
CA LEU A 21 10.14 -1.43 0.99
C LEU A 21 9.49 -2.31 2.07
N ARG A 22 10.08 -3.47 2.37
CA ARG A 22 9.57 -4.39 3.40
C ARG A 22 9.37 -3.65 4.72
N GLY A 23 8.18 -3.77 5.31
CA GLY A 23 7.84 -3.12 6.57
C GLY A 23 7.93 -1.59 6.58
N ALA A 24 8.14 -0.93 5.44
CA ALA A 24 8.21 0.53 5.38
C ALA A 24 6.89 1.17 5.81
N GLN A 25 6.97 2.29 6.51
CA GLN A 25 5.78 3.07 6.89
C GLN A 25 5.50 4.08 5.78
N LEU A 26 4.42 3.90 5.05
CA LEU A 26 4.01 4.72 3.89
C LEU A 26 2.60 5.29 4.11
N ARG A 27 2.19 5.47 5.37
CA ARG A 27 0.86 5.97 5.68
C ARG A 27 0.65 7.34 5.07
N ASP A 28 -0.48 7.53 4.41
CA ASP A 28 -0.82 8.79 3.71
C ASP A 28 0.23 9.28 2.70
N ALA A 29 1.15 8.41 2.24
CA ALA A 29 2.14 8.77 1.24
C ALA A 29 1.49 8.97 -0.14
N ILE A 30 2.04 9.89 -0.94
CA ILE A 30 1.57 10.16 -2.29
C ILE A 30 2.46 9.38 -3.27
N LEU A 31 1.95 8.29 -3.82
CA LEU A 31 2.65 7.38 -4.76
C LEU A 31 2.11 7.50 -6.19
N ARG A 32 1.34 8.54 -6.48
CA ARG A 32 0.76 8.77 -7.81
C ARG A 32 1.85 8.80 -8.87
N GLY A 33 1.63 8.19 -10.03
CA GLY A 33 2.61 8.17 -11.12
C GLY A 33 3.96 7.49 -10.81
N SER A 34 4.16 6.95 -9.61
CA SER A 34 5.40 6.25 -9.26
C SER A 34 5.52 4.91 -9.99
N THR A 35 6.75 4.45 -10.19
CA THR A 35 7.02 3.13 -10.79
C THR A 35 7.46 2.17 -9.70
N LEU A 36 6.66 1.15 -9.40
CA LEU A 36 6.94 0.13 -8.37
C LEU A 36 7.40 -1.22 -8.96
N TYR A 37 7.97 -1.21 -10.17
CA TYR A 37 8.38 -2.42 -10.88
C TYR A 37 9.29 -3.29 -9.99
N GLN A 38 8.88 -4.52 -9.69
CA GLN A 38 9.61 -5.44 -8.81
C GLN A 38 9.92 -4.90 -7.39
N ALA A 39 9.22 -3.87 -6.92
CA ALA A 39 9.33 -3.40 -5.55
C ALA A 39 8.76 -4.45 -4.57
N ASP A 40 9.45 -4.67 -3.45
CA ASP A 40 8.96 -5.56 -2.40
C ASP A 40 8.24 -4.76 -1.32
N LEU A 41 6.91 -4.88 -1.29
CA LEU A 41 6.01 -4.19 -0.35
C LEU A 41 5.58 -5.09 0.82
N THR A 42 6.24 -6.23 1.05
CA THR A 42 5.85 -7.17 2.10
C THR A 42 5.83 -6.49 3.47
N GLY A 43 4.66 -6.45 4.11
CA GLY A 43 4.45 -5.82 5.40
C GLY A 43 4.50 -4.29 5.41
N ALA A 44 4.69 -3.64 4.25
CA ALA A 44 4.65 -2.19 4.15
C ALA A 44 3.28 -1.65 4.57
N ASP A 45 3.26 -0.49 5.23
CA ASP A 45 2.05 0.14 5.71
C ASP A 45 1.57 1.21 4.73
N LEU A 46 0.62 0.85 3.86
CA LEU A 46 0.08 1.70 2.79
C LEU A 46 -1.32 2.26 3.15
N ARG A 47 -1.72 2.23 4.42
CA ARG A 47 -3.00 2.81 4.85
C ARG A 47 -3.04 4.31 4.54
N GLY A 48 -4.12 4.78 3.93
CA GLY A 48 -4.26 6.18 3.49
C GLY A 48 -3.42 6.58 2.27
N ALA A 49 -2.47 5.74 1.83
CA ALA A 49 -1.59 6.07 0.71
C ALA A 49 -2.37 6.24 -0.60
N ASP A 50 -1.91 7.17 -1.46
CA ASP A 50 -2.48 7.41 -2.78
C ASP A 50 -1.68 6.75 -3.89
N LEU A 51 -2.15 5.58 -4.32
CA LEU A 51 -1.60 4.78 -5.42
C LEU A 51 -2.39 4.98 -6.72
N ARG A 52 -3.24 6.01 -6.85
CA ARG A 52 -3.97 6.24 -8.11
C ARG A 52 -3.02 6.71 -9.21
N ASN A 53 -3.39 6.49 -10.46
CA ASN A 53 -2.62 6.90 -11.64
C ASN A 53 -1.21 6.29 -11.71
N LEU A 54 -1.04 5.07 -11.23
CA LEU A 54 0.19 4.31 -11.50
C LEU A 54 0.28 3.99 -13.01
N PRO A 55 1.49 4.03 -13.61
CA PRO A 55 1.67 3.73 -15.01
C PRO A 55 1.36 2.26 -15.29
N GLY A 56 0.25 1.99 -16.00
CA GLY A 56 -0.36 0.66 -16.14
C GLY A 56 0.55 -0.46 -16.66
N HIS A 57 1.62 -0.14 -17.39
CA HIS A 57 2.61 -1.08 -17.91
C HIS A 57 3.89 -1.21 -17.06
N ALA A 58 4.17 -0.24 -16.17
CA ALA A 58 5.44 -0.15 -15.45
C ALA A 58 5.32 -0.51 -13.96
N THR A 59 4.11 -0.59 -13.40
CA THR A 59 3.99 -0.80 -11.96
C THR A 59 4.36 -2.20 -11.49
N ARG A 60 4.10 -3.26 -12.28
CA ARG A 60 4.34 -4.70 -12.02
C ARG A 60 3.96 -5.28 -10.63
N VAL A 61 3.52 -4.48 -9.66
CA VAL A 61 2.90 -4.92 -8.41
C VAL A 61 1.58 -5.58 -8.80
N ASP A 62 1.52 -6.88 -8.58
CA ASP A 62 0.31 -7.65 -8.79
C ASP A 62 -0.54 -7.66 -7.52
N VAL A 63 -1.79 -8.14 -7.64
CA VAL A 63 -2.69 -8.27 -6.49
C VAL A 63 -2.08 -9.14 -5.38
N PRO A 64 -1.43 -10.30 -5.67
CA PRO A 64 -0.71 -11.06 -4.65
C PRO A 64 0.31 -10.24 -3.85
N MET A 65 1.17 -9.44 -4.48
CA MET A 65 2.12 -8.58 -3.78
C MET A 65 1.41 -7.50 -2.97
N LEU A 66 0.39 -6.85 -3.54
CA LEU A 66 -0.40 -5.83 -2.86
C LEU A 66 -1.04 -6.37 -1.57
N LEU A 67 -1.55 -7.61 -1.59
CA LEU A 67 -2.17 -8.27 -0.43
C LEU A 67 -1.17 -8.62 0.69
N ARG A 68 0.15 -8.57 0.41
CA ARG A 68 1.20 -8.72 1.42
C ARG A 68 1.50 -7.41 2.15
N ALA A 69 1.03 -6.27 1.64
CA ALA A 69 1.07 -4.99 2.33
C ALA A 69 -0.14 -4.82 3.25
N ARG A 70 -0.08 -3.80 4.12
CA ARG A 70 -1.19 -3.39 4.96
C ARG A 70 -1.98 -2.29 4.25
N LEU A 71 -3.28 -2.48 4.12
CA LEU A 71 -4.22 -1.65 3.40
C LEU A 71 -5.49 -1.49 4.23
N ASP A 72 -6.22 -0.41 4.01
CA ASP A 72 -7.55 -0.22 4.59
C ASP A 72 -8.46 0.56 3.65
N ARG A 73 -9.68 0.83 4.11
CA ARG A 73 -10.68 1.60 3.34
C ARG A 73 -10.23 3.02 2.97
N THR A 74 -9.15 3.53 3.58
CA THR A 74 -8.60 4.86 3.29
C THR A 74 -7.52 4.83 2.21
N THR A 75 -6.94 3.65 1.92
CA THR A 75 -5.97 3.49 0.83
C THR A 75 -6.63 3.77 -0.53
N LYS A 76 -6.04 4.67 -1.31
CA LYS A 76 -6.59 5.07 -2.63
C LYS A 76 -5.90 4.26 -3.72
N LEU A 77 -6.56 3.23 -4.19
CA LEU A 77 -6.02 2.28 -5.17
C LEU A 77 -6.37 2.66 -6.63
N PRO A 78 -5.60 2.19 -7.63
CA PRO A 78 -6.03 2.15 -9.02
C PRO A 78 -7.37 1.42 -9.17
N ALA A 79 -8.17 1.86 -10.15
CA ALA A 79 -9.49 1.28 -10.42
C ALA A 79 -9.42 -0.25 -10.67
N GLU A 80 -8.36 -0.73 -11.30
CA GLU A 80 -8.18 -2.14 -11.62
C GLU A 80 -7.98 -3.00 -10.37
N TRP A 81 -7.24 -2.51 -9.37
CA TRP A 81 -7.06 -3.23 -8.10
C TRP A 81 -8.31 -3.13 -7.22
N ALA A 82 -8.97 -1.98 -7.21
CA ALA A 82 -10.20 -1.76 -6.43
C ALA A 82 -11.39 -2.63 -6.88
N LYS A 83 -11.35 -3.14 -8.12
CA LYS A 83 -12.35 -4.09 -8.66
C LYS A 83 -12.07 -5.54 -8.27
N ASP A 84 -10.84 -5.90 -7.89
CA ASP A 84 -10.47 -7.27 -7.53
C ASP A 84 -11.14 -7.69 -6.19
N PRO A 85 -11.91 -8.79 -6.15
CA PRO A 85 -12.59 -9.25 -4.94
C PRO A 85 -11.66 -9.53 -3.76
N ARG A 86 -10.43 -10.00 -4.03
CA ARG A 86 -9.43 -10.29 -2.99
C ARG A 86 -8.98 -9.01 -2.31
N VAL A 87 -8.78 -7.95 -3.09
CA VAL A 87 -8.42 -6.63 -2.57
C VAL A 87 -9.57 -6.09 -1.72
N ARG A 88 -10.81 -6.10 -2.22
CA ARG A 88 -11.99 -5.66 -1.47
C ARG A 88 -12.11 -6.35 -0.11
N THR A 89 -11.97 -7.68 -0.10
CA THR A 89 -11.99 -8.49 1.13
C THR A 89 -10.86 -8.08 2.09
N ALA A 90 -9.66 -7.79 1.57
CA ALA A 90 -8.54 -7.38 2.39
C ALA A 90 -8.75 -6.00 3.03
N LEU A 91 -9.33 -5.03 2.30
CA LEU A 91 -9.67 -3.71 2.84
C LEU A 91 -10.67 -3.78 3.99
N GLU A 92 -11.56 -4.79 3.99
CA GLU A 92 -12.54 -5.04 5.05
C GLU A 92 -11.89 -5.74 6.26
N LYS A 93 -11.22 -6.88 6.03
CA LYS A 93 -10.63 -7.69 7.11
C LYS A 93 -9.54 -6.97 7.89
N GLN A 94 -8.71 -6.17 7.22
CA GLN A 94 -7.60 -5.49 7.89
C GLN A 94 -8.07 -4.29 8.74
N GLY A 95 -9.22 -3.68 8.43
CA GLY A 95 -9.84 -2.66 9.30
C GLY A 95 -10.43 -3.24 10.59
N GLU A 96 -10.94 -4.47 10.53
CA GLU A 96 -11.50 -5.17 11.70
C GLU A 96 -10.41 -5.64 12.68
N ALA A 97 -9.29 -6.15 12.16
CA ALA A 97 -8.15 -6.61 12.96
C ALA A 97 -7.40 -5.49 13.75
N GLU A 98 -7.72 -4.23 13.46
CA GLU A 98 -7.15 -3.06 14.15
C GLU A 98 -8.12 -2.44 15.15
N THR A 99 -9.42 -2.49 14.87
CA THR A 99 -10.47 -2.03 15.81
C THR A 99 -10.47 -2.86 17.09
N HIS A 100 -10.17 -4.17 17.01
CA HIS A 100 -10.08 -5.04 18.19
C HIS A 100 -8.79 -4.88 19.03
N ARG A 101 -7.82 -4.06 18.60
CA ARG A 101 -6.59 -3.81 19.36
C ARG A 101 -6.61 -2.52 20.18
N HIS A 102 -7.70 -1.74 20.14
CA HIS A 102 -7.83 -0.50 20.93
C HIS A 102 -8.82 -0.56 22.09
N SER A 103 -9.45 -1.71 22.36
CA SER A 103 -10.46 -1.86 23.44
C SER A 103 -9.93 -2.60 24.69
N GLY A 104 -8.62 -2.62 24.91
CA GLY A 104 -8.00 -3.38 25.99
C GLY A 104 -6.96 -2.59 26.78
N LEU A 105 -7.35 -1.47 27.37
CA LEU A 105 -6.69 -0.92 28.56
C LEU A 105 -7.77 -0.31 29.47
N GLY A 106 -7.99 -0.96 30.62
CA GLY A 106 -8.63 -0.38 31.79
C GLY A 106 -7.64 0.41 32.63
#